data_AF-A0A4W5K5L5-F1
#
_entry.id   AF-A0A4W5K5L5-F1
#
_cell.length_a   1.000
_cell.length_b   1.000
_cell.length_c   1.000
_cell.angle_alpha   90.00
_cell.angle_beta   90.00
_cell.angle_gamma   90.00
#
_symmetry.space_group_name_H-M   'P 1'
#
loop_
_entity.id
_entity.type
_entity.pdbx_description
1 polymer ?
#
loop_
_entity_poly.entity_id
_entity_poly.type
_entity_poly.pdbx_seq_one_letter_code
_entity_poly.pdbx_strand_id
1 'polypeptide(L)'
;MDKDFTFFKVDSESKFSFQSCPFILNACTKSLGLYYDNRISMYSERRITALYSLVQGQQLNPYLRLKVRRDHIIDDALVRLEMIAMENPADLRKQLFVEFEGEQGVDEGGVSKEFFQLVLEEMFNPDIGEMFCSELNAVFVVDKINCSLSGFAFYMLLYVIQRHFPNTLYSRGQKF
;
A
#
# COMPACT_ATOMS: atom_id res chain seq x y z
N MET A 1 20.37 -8.47 -4.36
CA MET A 1 19.47 -7.47 -3.74
C MET A 1 19.35 -7.71 -2.24
N ASP A 2 19.10 -8.93 -1.77
CA ASP A 2 18.96 -9.22 -0.32
C ASP A 2 20.16 -8.79 0.54
N LYS A 3 21.39 -9.16 0.15
CA LYS A 3 22.61 -8.71 0.86
C LYS A 3 22.82 -7.19 0.78
N ASP A 4 22.46 -6.60 -0.36
CA ASP A 4 22.59 -5.17 -0.63
C ASP A 4 21.61 -4.34 0.23
N PHE A 5 20.38 -4.84 0.41
CA PHE A 5 19.37 -4.27 1.29
C PHE A 5 19.76 -4.38 2.77
N THR A 6 20.35 -5.51 3.18
CA THR A 6 20.87 -5.66 4.53
C THR A 6 22.01 -4.67 4.80
N PHE A 7 22.92 -4.48 3.85
CA PHE A 7 23.99 -3.47 3.98
C PHE A 7 23.43 -2.05 4.06
N PHE A 8 22.37 -1.74 3.30
CA PHE A 8 21.68 -0.46 3.38
C PHE A 8 21.08 -0.17 4.75
N LYS A 9 20.44 -1.16 5.40
CA LYS A 9 19.70 -0.96 6.65
C LYS A 9 20.50 -1.18 7.92
N VAL A 10 21.51 -2.05 7.90
CA VAL A 10 22.22 -2.51 9.11
C VAL A 10 23.66 -2.04 9.14
N ASP A 11 24.34 -2.02 7.98
CA ASP A 11 25.79 -1.77 7.87
C ASP A 11 26.09 -0.50 7.02
N SER A 12 25.22 0.52 7.06
CA SER A 12 25.30 1.68 6.14
C SER A 12 26.62 2.46 6.23
N GLU A 13 27.30 2.40 7.37
CA GLU A 13 28.58 3.07 7.61
C GLU A 13 29.80 2.23 7.20
N SER A 14 29.67 0.90 7.15
CA SER A 14 30.82 -0.01 6.93
C SER A 14 30.83 -0.66 5.56
N LYS A 15 29.68 -0.71 4.86
CA LYS A 15 29.55 -1.38 3.56
C LYS A 15 28.73 -0.56 2.59
N PHE A 16 29.24 -0.44 1.38
CA PHE A 16 28.52 0.19 0.28
C PHE A 16 27.27 -0.62 -0.09
N SER A 17 26.17 0.09 -0.36
CA SER A 17 24.94 -0.47 -0.89
C SER A 17 24.47 0.34 -2.10
N PHE A 18 23.99 -0.34 -3.13
CA PHE A 18 23.42 0.33 -4.31
C PHE A 18 22.10 1.05 -3.98
N GLN A 19 21.42 0.67 -2.89
CA GLN A 19 20.24 1.40 -2.37
C GLN A 19 20.58 2.83 -1.92
N SER A 20 21.83 3.10 -1.55
CA SER A 20 22.31 4.45 -1.22
C SER A 20 22.48 5.34 -2.46
N CYS A 21 22.38 4.78 -3.67
CA CYS A 21 22.47 5.51 -4.94
C CYS A 21 21.21 5.30 -5.79
N PRO A 22 20.09 6.00 -5.49
CA PRO A 22 18.81 5.77 -6.16
C PRO A 22 18.84 6.02 -7.67
N PHE A 23 19.77 6.83 -8.17
CA PHE A 23 19.88 7.16 -9.60
C PHE A 23 20.48 6.02 -10.44
N ILE A 24 21.21 5.08 -9.84
CA ILE A 24 21.82 3.93 -10.53
C ILE A 24 20.81 2.79 -10.71
N LEU A 25 19.80 2.75 -9.84
CA LEU A 25 18.84 1.65 -9.79
C LEU A 25 17.74 1.79 -10.86
N ASN A 26 17.50 0.69 -11.59
CA ASN A 26 16.36 0.59 -12.49
C ASN A 26 15.03 0.50 -11.70
N ALA A 27 13.91 0.75 -12.40
CA ALA A 27 12.58 0.74 -11.79
C ALA A 27 12.24 -0.60 -11.09
N CYS A 28 12.56 -1.74 -11.71
CA CYS A 28 12.34 -3.06 -11.12
C CYS A 28 13.10 -3.25 -9.80
N THR A 29 14.35 -2.80 -9.71
CA THR A 29 15.16 -2.94 -8.50
C THR A 29 14.68 -2.02 -7.39
N LYS A 30 14.20 -0.81 -7.73
CA LYS A 30 13.54 0.10 -6.77
C LYS A 30 12.25 -0.52 -6.22
N SER A 31 11.42 -1.09 -7.09
CA SER A 31 10.19 -1.79 -6.68
C SER A 31 10.50 -2.95 -5.71
N LEU A 32 11.55 -3.72 -6.00
CA LEU A 32 11.99 -4.80 -5.13
C LEU A 32 12.55 -4.28 -3.79
N GLY A 33 13.25 -3.14 -3.79
CA GLY A 33 13.72 -2.45 -2.57
C GLY A 33 12.56 -2.03 -1.68
N LEU A 34 11.55 -1.38 -2.26
CA LEU A 34 10.32 -1.01 -1.57
C LEU A 34 9.59 -2.24 -1.01
N TYR A 35 9.52 -3.34 -1.77
CA TYR A 35 8.93 -4.59 -1.29
C TYR A 35 9.61 -5.13 -0.04
N TYR A 36 10.96 -5.16 0.00
CA TYR A 36 11.69 -5.60 1.19
C TYR A 36 11.51 -4.65 2.37
N ASP A 37 11.55 -3.33 2.14
CA ASP A 37 11.35 -2.33 3.19
C ASP A 37 9.96 -2.41 3.80
N ASN A 38 8.93 -2.56 2.96
CA ASN A 38 7.54 -2.73 3.39
C ASN A 38 7.36 -4.03 4.16
N ARG A 39 7.93 -5.15 3.69
CA ARG A 39 7.86 -6.43 4.42
C ARG A 39 8.53 -6.34 5.78
N ILE A 40 9.75 -5.80 5.85
CA ILE A 40 10.51 -5.69 7.11
C ILE A 40 9.80 -4.77 8.10
N SER A 41 9.31 -3.62 7.64
CA SER A 41 8.54 -2.68 8.46
C SER A 41 7.24 -3.30 8.98
N MET A 42 6.54 -4.06 8.14
CA MET A 42 5.32 -4.75 8.55
C MET A 42 5.61 -5.85 9.60
N TYR A 43 6.68 -6.64 9.44
CA TYR A 43 7.05 -7.65 10.42
C TYR A 43 7.48 -7.04 11.77
N SER A 44 8.22 -5.93 11.75
CA SER A 44 8.64 -5.25 13.00
C SER A 44 7.44 -4.62 13.72
N GLU A 45 6.54 -3.96 13.00
CA GLU A 45 5.32 -3.36 13.57
C GLU A 45 4.40 -4.41 14.19
N ARG A 46 4.23 -5.59 13.55
CA ARG A 46 3.47 -6.70 14.15
C ARG A 46 4.09 -7.22 15.44
N ARG A 47 5.41 -7.41 15.47
CA ARG A 47 6.11 -7.90 16.67
C ARG A 47 6.02 -6.90 17.81
N ILE A 48 6.18 -5.60 17.53
CA ILE A 48 6.05 -4.53 18.52
C ILE A 48 4.60 -4.49 19.05
N THR A 49 3.60 -4.51 18.16
CA THR A 49 2.18 -4.48 18.56
C THR A 49 1.80 -5.69 19.42
N ALA A 50 2.30 -6.89 19.07
CA ALA A 50 2.10 -8.09 19.86
C ALA A 50 2.76 -7.99 21.25
N LEU A 51 3.99 -7.47 21.33
CA LEU A 51 4.68 -7.25 22.61
C LEU A 51 3.94 -6.22 23.48
N TYR A 52 3.49 -5.10 22.90
CA TYR A 52 2.70 -4.10 23.62
C TYR A 52 1.39 -4.67 24.14
N SER A 53 0.72 -5.52 23.36
CA SER A 53 -0.52 -6.18 23.79
C SER A 53 -0.31 -7.13 24.97
N LEU A 54 0.84 -7.81 25.02
CA LEU A 54 1.22 -8.67 26.14
C LEU A 54 1.59 -7.88 27.40
N VAL A 55 2.28 -6.74 27.25
CA VAL A 55 2.78 -5.93 28.38
C VAL A 55 1.69 -5.05 28.98
N GLN A 56 0.83 -4.44 28.16
CA GLN A 56 -0.21 -3.50 28.62
C GLN A 56 -1.61 -4.12 28.71
N GLY A 57 -1.78 -5.39 28.30
CA GLY A 57 -3.08 -6.06 28.29
C GLY A 57 -4.09 -5.44 27.32
N GLN A 58 -3.66 -4.48 26.51
CA GLN A 58 -4.49 -3.75 25.56
C GLN A 58 -4.47 -4.48 24.22
N GLN A 59 -5.62 -4.91 23.72
CA GLN A 59 -5.73 -5.57 22.42
C GLN A 59 -5.53 -4.54 21.30
N LEU A 60 -4.28 -4.26 20.94
CA LEU A 60 -3.97 -3.41 19.80
C LEU A 60 -4.14 -4.24 18.52
N ASN A 61 -5.07 -3.83 17.66
CA ASN A 61 -5.28 -4.51 16.38
C ASN A 61 -4.03 -4.33 15.51
N PRO A 62 -3.32 -5.42 15.12
CA PRO A 62 -2.09 -5.35 14.34
C PRO A 62 -2.36 -5.13 12.83
N TYR A 63 -3.63 -5.06 12.44
CA TYR A 63 -4.06 -4.93 11.06
C TYR A 63 -4.74 -3.58 10.80
N LEU A 64 -4.53 -3.05 9.60
CA LEU A 64 -5.36 -2.03 8.98
C LEU A 64 -6.60 -2.72 8.42
N ARG A 65 -7.71 -2.72 9.17
CA ARG A 65 -8.93 -3.44 8.79
C ARG A 65 -9.85 -2.55 7.95
N LEU A 66 -10.06 -2.93 6.69
CA LEU A 66 -11.03 -2.30 5.80
C LEU A 66 -12.22 -3.22 5.62
N LYS A 67 -13.39 -2.77 6.07
CA LYS A 67 -14.66 -3.44 5.80
C LYS A 67 -15.39 -2.65 4.71
N VAL A 68 -15.61 -3.28 3.55
CA VAL A 68 -16.12 -2.59 2.34
C VAL A 68 -17.20 -3.41 1.64
N ARG A 69 -18.08 -2.74 0.90
CA ARG A 69 -19.08 -3.39 0.04
C ARG A 69 -18.57 -3.47 -1.40
N ARG A 70 -18.89 -4.57 -2.10
CA ARG A 70 -18.43 -4.80 -3.49
C ARG A 70 -18.91 -3.73 -4.49
N ASP A 71 -20.09 -3.17 -4.25
CA ASP A 71 -20.69 -2.18 -5.14
C ASP A 71 -20.23 -0.75 -4.85
N HIS A 72 -19.50 -0.52 -3.75
CA HIS A 72 -19.08 0.81 -3.28
C HIS A 72 -17.64 0.76 -2.72
N ILE A 73 -16.75 0.05 -3.41
CA ILE A 73 -15.42 -0.28 -2.89
C ILE A 73 -14.58 0.98 -2.68
N ILE A 74 -14.60 1.90 -3.65
CA ILE A 74 -13.84 3.15 -3.58
C ILE A 74 -14.36 4.03 -2.44
N ASP A 75 -15.67 4.32 -2.43
CA ASP A 75 -16.27 5.19 -1.42
C ASP A 75 -16.05 4.67 0.01
N ASP A 76 -16.33 3.39 0.25
CA ASP A 76 -16.18 2.78 1.57
C ASP A 76 -14.69 2.76 2.01
N ALA A 77 -13.76 2.51 1.07
CA ALA A 77 -12.33 2.53 1.36
C ALA A 77 -11.83 3.95 1.69
N LEU A 78 -12.26 4.96 0.94
CA LEU A 78 -11.86 6.36 1.16
C LEU A 78 -12.33 6.85 2.52
N VAL A 79 -13.61 6.68 2.83
CA VAL A 79 -14.20 7.06 4.13
C VAL A 79 -13.45 6.36 5.26
N ARG A 80 -13.19 5.06 5.12
CA ARG A 80 -12.53 4.30 6.18
C ARG A 80 -11.08 4.72 6.38
N LEU A 81 -10.33 4.96 5.31
CA LEU A 81 -8.95 5.43 5.40
C LEU A 81 -8.87 6.84 6.01
N GLU A 82 -9.81 7.73 5.67
CA GLU A 82 -9.89 9.06 6.26
C GLU A 82 -10.12 8.99 7.77
N MET A 83 -11.09 8.20 8.22
CA MET A 83 -11.34 8.01 9.65
C MET A 83 -10.10 7.50 10.40
N ILE A 84 -9.39 6.51 9.83
CA ILE A 84 -8.20 5.93 10.45
C ILE A 84 -7.06 6.94 10.49
N ALA A 85 -6.89 7.73 9.43
CA ALA A 85 -5.88 8.78 9.38
C ALA A 85 -6.12 9.86 10.45
N MET A 86 -7.40 10.20 10.72
CA MET A 86 -7.78 11.16 11.75
C MET A 86 -7.59 10.62 13.18
N GLU A 87 -7.88 9.33 13.41
CA GLU A 87 -7.72 8.70 14.72
C GLU A 87 -6.24 8.45 15.06
N ASN A 88 -5.52 7.77 14.17
CA ASN A 88 -4.10 7.48 14.32
C ASN A 88 -3.45 7.20 12.96
N PRO A 89 -2.71 8.17 12.38
CA PRO A 89 -2.08 7.98 11.06
C PRO A 89 -1.02 6.88 11.05
N ALA A 90 -0.50 6.46 12.21
CA ALA A 90 0.40 5.32 12.29
C ALA A 90 -0.26 4.01 11.87
N ASP A 91 -1.58 3.89 12.00
CA ASP A 91 -2.33 2.67 11.69
C ASP A 91 -2.40 2.38 10.18
N LEU A 92 -2.23 3.40 9.33
CA LEU A 92 -2.12 3.23 7.87
C LEU A 92 -0.91 2.40 7.45
N ARG A 93 0.08 2.24 8.35
CA ARG A 93 1.29 1.45 8.12
C ARG A 93 1.14 -0.03 8.44
N LYS A 94 0.11 -0.38 9.22
CA LYS A 94 -0.21 -1.76 9.61
C LYS A 94 -0.54 -2.60 8.39
N GLN A 95 -0.47 -3.92 8.55
CA GLN A 95 -0.84 -4.85 7.48
C GLN A 95 -2.30 -4.68 7.11
N LEU A 96 -2.59 -4.46 5.81
CA LEU A 96 -3.95 -4.48 5.31
C LEU A 96 -4.63 -5.83 5.54
N PHE A 97 -5.86 -5.75 6.03
CA PHE A 97 -6.79 -6.87 6.19
C PHE A 97 -8.15 -6.41 5.65
N VAL A 98 -8.65 -7.08 4.62
CA VAL A 98 -9.90 -6.68 3.95
C VAL A 98 -11.02 -7.65 4.27
N GLU A 99 -12.20 -7.11 4.54
CA GLU A 99 -13.44 -7.87 4.72
C GLU A 99 -14.52 -7.30 3.82
N PHE A 100 -15.09 -8.15 2.96
CA PHE A 100 -16.30 -7.80 2.23
C PHE A 100 -17.52 -7.98 3.12
N GLU A 101 -18.40 -6.98 3.12
CA GLU A 101 -19.62 -7.05 3.90
C GLU A 101 -20.53 -8.20 3.42
N GLY A 102 -20.97 -9.03 4.37
CA GLY A 102 -21.84 -10.18 4.09
C GLY A 102 -21.10 -11.45 3.66
N GLU A 103 -19.77 -11.42 3.56
CA GLU A 103 -18.98 -12.60 3.16
C GLU A 103 -18.22 -13.22 4.35
N GLN A 104 -18.33 -14.55 4.50
CA GLN A 104 -17.48 -15.29 5.43
C GLN A 104 -16.16 -15.65 4.74
N GLY A 105 -15.20 -14.74 4.79
CA GLY A 105 -13.83 -14.96 4.34
C GLY A 105 -12.84 -14.60 5.43
N VAL A 106 -11.97 -15.53 5.82
CA VAL A 106 -10.78 -15.23 6.61
C VAL A 106 -9.68 -14.80 5.64
N ASP A 107 -9.19 -13.56 5.75
CA ASP A 107 -8.19 -13.02 4.84
C ASP A 107 -6.82 -13.70 5.05
N GLU A 108 -6.54 -14.74 4.26
CA GLU A 108 -5.19 -15.30 4.09
C GLU A 108 -4.41 -14.62 2.94
N GLY A 109 -4.85 -13.44 2.51
CA GLY A 109 -4.24 -12.63 1.44
C GLY A 109 -4.98 -12.69 0.10
N GLY A 110 -5.92 -13.62 -0.08
CA GLY A 110 -6.76 -13.72 -1.27
C GLY A 110 -7.76 -12.57 -1.39
N VAL A 111 -8.43 -12.24 -0.29
CA VAL A 111 -9.45 -11.17 -0.23
C VAL A 111 -8.81 -9.81 -0.43
N SER A 112 -7.67 -9.58 0.25
CA SER A 112 -6.85 -8.39 0.00
C SER A 112 -6.50 -8.24 -1.48
N LYS A 113 -5.99 -9.30 -2.15
CA LYS A 113 -5.65 -9.26 -3.59
C LYS A 113 -6.85 -8.92 -4.48
N GLU A 114 -8.01 -9.48 -4.19
CA GLU A 114 -9.25 -9.21 -4.92
C GLU A 114 -9.67 -7.74 -4.76
N PHE A 115 -9.66 -7.22 -3.54
CA PHE A 115 -9.93 -5.81 -3.27
C PHE A 115 -9.03 -4.89 -4.11
N PHE A 116 -7.74 -5.18 -4.21
CA PHE A 116 -6.84 -4.39 -5.06
C PHE A 116 -7.22 -4.45 -6.53
N GLN A 117 -7.61 -5.62 -7.03
CA GLN A 117 -7.97 -5.76 -8.43
C GLN A 117 -9.21 -4.91 -8.74
N LEU A 118 -10.23 -4.95 -7.88
CA LEU A 118 -11.46 -4.19 -8.04
C LEU A 118 -11.20 -2.69 -7.95
N VAL A 119 -10.42 -2.24 -6.95
CA VAL A 119 -10.02 -0.83 -6.83
C VAL A 119 -9.29 -0.35 -8.08
N LEU A 120 -8.34 -1.13 -8.61
CA LEU A 120 -7.64 -0.74 -9.84
C LEU A 120 -8.58 -0.70 -11.05
N GLU A 121 -9.47 -1.67 -11.21
CA GLU A 121 -10.46 -1.69 -12.29
C GLU A 121 -11.38 -0.47 -12.24
N GLU A 122 -11.82 -0.08 -11.05
CA GLU A 122 -12.70 1.07 -10.83
C GLU A 122 -11.97 2.41 -11.02
N MET A 123 -10.73 2.53 -10.52
CA MET A 123 -9.89 3.73 -10.68
C MET A 123 -9.49 4.00 -12.14
N PHE A 124 -9.33 2.96 -12.95
CA PHE A 124 -9.02 3.09 -14.38
C PHE A 124 -10.26 3.05 -15.27
N ASN A 125 -11.46 3.01 -14.70
CA ASN A 125 -12.68 3.08 -15.48
C ASN A 125 -12.85 4.51 -16.03
N PRO A 126 -12.85 4.69 -17.37
CA PRO A 126 -13.01 6.01 -17.98
C PRO A 126 -14.35 6.69 -17.63
N ASP A 127 -15.36 5.90 -17.24
CA ASP A 127 -16.68 6.41 -16.83
C ASP A 127 -16.68 6.98 -15.40
N ILE A 128 -15.73 6.57 -14.55
CA ILE A 128 -15.58 7.01 -13.16
C ILE A 128 -14.54 8.14 -13.03
N GLY A 129 -13.63 8.27 -13.99
CA GLY A 129 -13.08 9.56 -14.38
C GLY A 129 -12.11 10.25 -13.41
N GLU A 130 -11.31 9.54 -12.61
CA GLU A 130 -10.35 10.18 -11.69
C GLU A 130 -8.85 9.95 -12.04
N MET A 131 -8.50 8.99 -12.91
CA MET A 131 -7.12 8.83 -13.39
C MET A 131 -7.05 8.62 -14.91
N PHE A 132 -6.44 9.59 -15.61
CA PHE A 132 -6.03 9.43 -17.01
C PHE A 132 -4.64 8.80 -17.10
N CYS A 133 -4.50 7.71 -17.85
CA CYS A 133 -3.20 7.16 -18.21
C CYS A 133 -2.65 7.93 -19.41
N SER A 134 -1.54 8.66 -19.25
CA SER A 134 -0.82 9.26 -20.39
C SER A 134 0.14 8.23 -20.97
N GLU A 135 -0.05 7.88 -22.24
CA GLU A 135 0.62 6.78 -22.95
C GLU A 135 2.14 6.93 -23.12
N LEU A 136 2.74 8.08 -22.78
CA LEU A 136 4.10 8.38 -23.21
C LEU A 136 5.22 7.89 -22.29
N ASN A 137 4.97 7.42 -21.06
CA ASN A 137 6.08 7.08 -20.14
C ASN A 137 5.86 5.93 -19.15
N ALA A 138 4.75 5.18 -19.18
CA ALA A 138 4.43 4.18 -18.14
C ALA A 138 4.55 4.75 -16.70
N VAL A 139 4.40 6.07 -16.56
CA VAL A 139 4.31 6.79 -15.29
C VAL A 139 2.84 7.09 -15.10
N PHE A 140 2.25 6.54 -14.04
CA PHE A 140 0.91 6.96 -13.60
C PHE A 140 1.01 8.41 -13.16
N VAL A 141 0.68 9.33 -14.06
CA VAL A 141 0.56 10.75 -13.72
C VAL A 141 -0.84 10.94 -13.15
N VAL A 142 -0.91 11.15 -11.85
CA VAL A 142 -2.12 11.56 -11.13
C VAL A 142 -2.38 13.02 -11.49
N ASP A 143 -2.81 13.29 -12.73
CA ASP A 143 -2.77 14.66 -13.27
C ASP A 143 -4.01 15.49 -12.99
N LYS A 144 -5.06 14.88 -12.42
CA LYS A 144 -6.27 15.61 -11.99
C LYS A 144 -6.99 14.95 -10.82
N ILE A 145 -6.30 14.81 -9.70
CA ILE A 145 -7.03 14.80 -8.45
C ILE A 145 -7.34 16.26 -8.12
N ASN A 146 -8.59 16.67 -8.30
CA ASN A 146 -9.07 17.95 -7.78
C ASN A 146 -8.64 18.06 -6.30
N CYS A 147 -8.07 19.20 -5.91
CA CYS A 147 -7.69 19.53 -4.52
C CYS A 147 -8.91 19.67 -3.58
N SER A 148 -9.87 18.74 -3.64
CA SER A 148 -10.93 18.54 -2.65
C SER A 148 -10.49 17.49 -1.62
N LEU A 149 -11.19 17.40 -0.47
CA LEU A 149 -10.92 16.37 0.56
C LEU A 149 -10.87 14.95 -0.02
N SER A 150 -11.66 14.67 -1.08
CA SER A 150 -11.61 13.41 -1.83
C SER A 150 -10.21 13.08 -2.36
N GLY A 151 -9.45 14.09 -2.75
CA GLY A 151 -8.13 13.91 -3.33
C GLY A 151 -7.05 13.44 -2.36
N PHE A 152 -7.13 13.89 -1.11
CA PHE A 152 -6.22 13.42 -0.06
C PHE A 152 -6.51 11.95 0.28
N ALA A 153 -7.79 11.58 0.38
CA ALA A 153 -8.20 10.20 0.60
C ALA A 153 -7.78 9.28 -0.57
N PHE A 154 -7.88 9.74 -1.81
CA PHE A 154 -7.39 9.00 -2.98
C PHE A 154 -5.88 8.81 -2.98
N TYR A 155 -5.11 9.85 -2.61
CA TYR A 155 -3.67 9.73 -2.45
C TYR A 155 -3.31 8.72 -1.34
N MET A 156 -4.05 8.70 -0.24
CA MET A 156 -3.89 7.71 0.82
C MET A 156 -4.22 6.30 0.34
N LEU A 157 -5.29 6.12 -0.44
CA LEU A 157 -5.64 4.84 -1.05
C LEU A 157 -4.51 4.35 -1.97
N LEU A 158 -4.01 5.21 -2.86
CA LEU A 158 -2.86 4.91 -3.72
C LEU A 158 -1.59 4.58 -2.92
N TYR A 159 -1.32 5.31 -1.84
CA TYR A 159 -0.21 5.05 -0.94
C TYR A 159 -0.32 3.66 -0.30
N VAL A 160 -1.50 3.31 0.22
CA VAL A 160 -1.77 1.99 0.81
C VAL A 160 -1.60 0.88 -0.24
N ILE A 161 -2.06 1.09 -1.48
CA ILE A 161 -1.88 0.14 -2.59
C ILE A 161 -0.41 -0.04 -2.93
N GLN A 162 0.34 1.04 -3.12
CA GLN A 162 1.77 0.99 -3.45
C GLN A 162 2.59 0.32 -2.33
N ARG A 163 2.23 0.57 -1.07
CA ARG A 163 2.90 -0.01 0.10
C ARG A 163 2.70 -1.53 0.16
N HIS A 164 1.48 -2.00 -0.06
CA HIS A 164 1.16 -3.42 0.07
C HIS A 164 1.44 -4.23 -1.20
N PHE A 165 1.31 -3.62 -2.39
CA PHE A 165 1.40 -4.30 -3.69
C PHE A 165 2.16 -3.46 -4.74
N PRO A 166 3.47 -3.22 -4.53
CA PRO A 166 4.25 -2.33 -5.40
C PRO A 166 4.32 -2.82 -6.85
N ASN A 167 4.42 -4.14 -7.09
CA ASN A 167 4.60 -4.69 -8.44
C ASN A 167 3.34 -4.66 -9.31
N THR A 168 2.15 -4.56 -8.72
CA THR A 168 0.88 -4.68 -9.46
C THR A 168 0.64 -3.46 -10.36
N LEU A 169 0.99 -2.26 -9.88
CA LEU A 169 0.91 -1.03 -10.66
C LEU A 169 1.91 -1.04 -11.83
N TYR A 170 3.16 -1.47 -11.59
CA TYR A 170 4.18 -1.49 -12.66
C TYR A 170 3.89 -2.48 -13.79
N SER A 171 3.27 -3.63 -13.49
CA SER A 171 3.01 -4.68 -14.50
C SER A 171 1.95 -4.31 -15.55
N ARG A 172 1.02 -3.38 -15.23
CA ARG A 172 -0.02 -2.92 -16.17
C ARG A 172 0.47 -1.82 -17.12
N GLY A 173 1.53 -1.09 -16.75
CA GLY A 173 2.19 -0.10 -17.63
C GLY A 173 3.07 -0.70 -18.73
N GLN A 174 3.24 -2.02 -18.78
CA GLN A 174 4.03 -2.73 -19.80
C GLN A 174 3.18 -3.53 -20.80
N LYS A 175 1.86 -3.51 -20.70
CA LYS A 175 0.95 -4.30 -21.55
C LYS A 175 0.21 -3.49 -22.64
N PHE A 176 0.70 -2.32 -22.97
CA PHE A 176 0.26 -1.55 -24.14
C PHE A 176 1.48 -1.09 -24.92
#